data_AF-A0A6I7NU05-F1
#
_entry.id   AF-A0A6I7NU05-F1
#
_cell.length_a   1.000
_cell.length_b   1.000
_cell.length_c   1.000
_cell.angle_alpha   90.00
_cell.angle_beta   90.00
_cell.angle_gamma   90.00
#
_symmetry.space_group_name_H-M   'P 1'
#
loop_
_entity.id
_entity.type
_entity.pdbx_description
1 polymer ?
#
loop_
_entity_poly.entity_id
_entity_poly.type
_entity_poly.pdbx_seq_one_letter_code
_entity_poly.pdbx_strand_id
1 'polypeptide(L)'
;MTKNSEQIVITDFTNLASQKWRVVNDGVMGGISQSTLQINTAGNGVFFGKVSLKNNGGFASVKNLNPLNLSGYSEFWLRLLGDGSRYSFRFRTENDGDPHYWVYEIRFETEPDKWLEISLPFTEFIPVYRGKALADIPPPDLSSICEYAILISDKQEGPFRLEIDWIKASAS
;
A
#
# COMPACT_ATOMS: atom_id res chain seq x y z
N MET A 1 9.17 -25.57 20.45
CA MET A 1 8.13 -24.60 20.85
C MET A 1 8.32 -23.39 19.97
N THR A 2 7.56 -23.31 18.87
CA THR A 2 7.63 -22.22 17.90
C THR A 2 6.99 -21.00 18.55
N LYS A 3 7.76 -19.91 18.70
CA LYS A 3 7.19 -18.59 19.03
C LYS A 3 6.15 -18.29 17.94
N ASN A 4 4.86 -18.40 18.26
CA ASN A 4 3.84 -17.72 17.48
C ASN A 4 4.09 -16.23 17.72
N SER A 5 4.74 -15.56 16.77
CA SER A 5 4.67 -14.11 16.66
C SER A 5 3.19 -13.73 16.60
N GLU A 6 2.75 -12.81 17.46
CA GLU A 6 1.38 -12.28 17.43
C GLU A 6 1.20 -11.56 16.09
N GLN A 7 0.57 -12.24 15.13
CA GLN A 7 0.21 -11.69 13.83
C GLN A 7 -1.28 -11.44 13.79
N ILE A 8 -1.68 -10.31 13.23
CA ILE A 8 -3.07 -10.02 12.91
C ILE A 8 -3.26 -9.84 11.41
N VAL A 9 -4.37 -10.34 10.90
CA VAL A 9 -4.79 -10.12 9.52
C VAL A 9 -5.41 -8.74 9.42
N ILE A 10 -4.82 -7.88 8.59
CA ILE A 10 -5.37 -6.56 8.24
C ILE A 10 -6.35 -6.71 7.09
N THR A 11 -5.99 -7.51 6.09
CA THR A 11 -6.89 -7.94 5.04
C THR A 11 -6.39 -9.23 4.39
N ASP A 12 -7.33 -10.06 3.96
CA ASP A 12 -7.17 -11.25 3.13
C ASP A 12 -7.96 -11.14 1.82
N PHE A 13 -8.47 -9.94 1.51
CA PHE A 13 -9.26 -9.63 0.32
C PHE A 13 -10.51 -10.50 0.10
N THR A 14 -11.00 -11.22 1.11
CA THR A 14 -12.18 -12.11 1.00
C THR A 14 -13.50 -11.36 0.74
N ASN A 15 -13.58 -10.07 1.11
CA ASN A 15 -14.75 -9.24 0.88
C ASN A 15 -14.39 -7.76 0.68
N LEU A 16 -14.14 -7.37 -0.57
CA LEU A 16 -13.90 -5.97 -0.95
C LEU A 16 -15.08 -5.03 -0.64
N ALA A 17 -16.33 -5.50 -0.64
CA ALA A 17 -17.49 -4.63 -0.39
C ALA A 17 -17.54 -4.15 1.07
N SER A 18 -17.01 -4.94 2.00
CA SER A 18 -16.85 -4.57 3.42
C SER A 18 -15.57 -3.77 3.70
N GLN A 19 -14.62 -3.77 2.77
CA GLN A 19 -13.32 -3.15 2.94
C GLN A 19 -13.31 -1.84 2.15
N LYS A 20 -13.05 -0.71 2.81
CA LYS A 20 -13.20 0.66 2.24
C LYS A 20 -12.13 1.01 1.19
N TRP A 21 -11.89 0.12 0.23
CA TRP A 21 -10.94 0.29 -0.86
C TRP A 21 -11.44 1.30 -1.88
N ARG A 22 -10.52 2.14 -2.36
CA ARG A 22 -10.77 3.14 -3.40
C ARG A 22 -9.60 3.18 -4.36
N VAL A 23 -9.90 3.15 -5.65
CA VAL A 23 -8.92 3.42 -6.70
C VAL A 23 -8.69 4.93 -6.78
N VAL A 24 -7.43 5.34 -6.88
CA VAL A 24 -7.01 6.72 -7.09
C VAL A 24 -5.96 6.74 -8.20
N ASN A 25 -6.27 7.43 -9.29
CA ASN A 25 -5.36 7.61 -10.42
C ASN A 25 -5.01 9.09 -10.58
N ASP A 26 -4.13 9.39 -11.55
CA ASP A 26 -3.58 10.71 -11.85
C ASP A 26 -4.52 11.70 -12.59
N GLY A 27 -5.83 11.44 -12.56
CA GLY A 27 -6.82 12.20 -13.34
C GLY A 27 -6.98 13.68 -12.94
N VAL A 28 -6.60 14.09 -11.73
CA VAL A 28 -6.79 15.47 -11.23
C VAL A 28 -6.11 16.51 -12.12
N MET A 29 -4.93 16.18 -12.67
CA MET A 29 -4.16 17.07 -13.56
C MET A 29 -4.32 16.69 -15.04
N GLY A 30 -5.30 15.85 -15.39
CA GLY A 30 -5.56 15.38 -16.75
C GLY A 30 -4.82 14.08 -17.13
N GLY A 31 -4.12 13.46 -16.19
CA GLY A 31 -3.52 12.13 -16.34
C GLY A 31 -4.56 11.09 -16.76
N ILE A 32 -4.10 10.09 -17.50
CA ILE A 32 -4.97 9.07 -18.12
C ILE A 32 -4.62 7.65 -17.68
N SER A 33 -3.93 7.51 -16.54
CA SER A 33 -3.70 6.17 -15.96
C SER A 33 -5.02 5.57 -15.50
N GLN A 34 -5.14 4.26 -15.68
CA GLN A 34 -6.34 3.51 -15.31
C GLN A 34 -5.94 2.31 -14.48
N SER A 35 -6.74 2.01 -13.47
CA SER A 35 -6.52 0.85 -12.61
C SER A 35 -7.81 0.33 -12.00
N THR A 36 -7.75 -0.89 -11.49
CA THR A 36 -8.86 -1.60 -10.86
C THR A 36 -8.31 -2.49 -9.75
N LEU A 37 -9.12 -2.69 -8.71
CA LEU A 37 -8.92 -3.72 -7.70
C LEU A 37 -10.11 -4.68 -7.74
N GLN A 38 -9.83 -5.96 -7.85
CA GLN A 38 -10.83 -7.03 -7.83
C GLN A 38 -10.34 -8.24 -7.05
N ILE A 39 -11.22 -9.19 -6.76
CA ILE A 39 -10.85 -10.48 -6.19
C ILE A 39 -10.79 -11.49 -7.33
N ASN A 40 -9.71 -12.28 -7.43
CA ASN A 40 -9.63 -13.36 -8.42
C ASN A 40 -10.31 -14.65 -7.92
N THR A 41 -10.34 -15.69 -8.75
CA THR A 41 -10.94 -16.98 -8.40
C THR A 41 -10.23 -17.73 -7.26
N ALA A 42 -8.98 -17.35 -6.94
CA ALA A 42 -8.23 -17.91 -5.82
C ALA A 42 -8.49 -17.16 -4.50
N GLY A 43 -9.25 -16.07 -4.52
CA GLY A 43 -9.52 -15.22 -3.35
C GLY A 43 -8.54 -14.08 -3.14
N ASN A 44 -7.53 -13.91 -4.01
CA ASN A 44 -6.53 -12.85 -3.88
C ASN A 44 -7.08 -11.50 -4.36
N GLY A 45 -6.65 -10.42 -3.71
CA GLY A 45 -6.80 -9.07 -4.22
C GLY A 45 -5.88 -8.83 -5.41
N VAL A 46 -6.41 -8.38 -6.55
CA VAL A 46 -5.64 -8.10 -7.76
C VAL A 46 -5.74 -6.63 -8.08
N PHE A 47 -4.66 -5.89 -7.86
CA PHE A 47 -4.50 -4.50 -8.26
C PHE A 47 -3.79 -4.43 -9.61
N PHE A 48 -4.47 -3.98 -10.65
CA PHE A 48 -3.96 -4.02 -12.02
C PHE A 48 -4.45 -2.85 -12.85
N GLY A 49 -3.78 -2.57 -13.96
CA GLY A 49 -4.14 -1.48 -14.84
C GLY A 49 -3.05 -1.13 -15.83
N LYS A 50 -3.07 0.13 -16.28
CA LYS A 50 -2.06 0.71 -17.15
C LYS A 50 -1.71 2.11 -16.67
N VAL A 51 -0.42 2.33 -16.38
CA VAL A 51 0.11 3.67 -16.12
C VAL A 51 0.47 4.33 -17.44
N SER A 52 0.16 5.62 -17.56
CA SER A 52 0.50 6.48 -18.70
C SER A 52 1.22 7.73 -18.21
N LEU A 53 2.32 8.10 -18.87
CA LEU A 53 3.06 9.34 -18.55
C LEU A 53 2.48 10.58 -19.26
N LYS A 54 1.46 10.39 -20.11
CA LYS A 54 0.78 11.50 -20.81
C LYS A 54 0.05 12.41 -19.83
N ASN A 55 -0.08 13.68 -20.19
CA ASN A 55 -0.82 14.70 -19.45
C ASN A 55 -0.38 14.90 -18.00
N ASN A 56 0.93 14.87 -17.74
CA ASN A 56 1.51 14.93 -16.39
C ASN A 56 1.04 13.79 -15.47
N GLY A 57 0.62 12.67 -16.07
CA GLY A 57 0.32 11.43 -15.37
C GLY A 57 1.58 10.68 -14.93
N GLY A 58 1.36 9.46 -14.47
CA GLY A 58 2.41 8.52 -14.09
C GLY A 58 2.15 7.81 -12.78
N PHE A 59 0.90 7.71 -12.32
CA PHE A 59 0.60 6.85 -11.16
C PHE A 59 -0.79 6.20 -11.20
N ALA A 60 -0.87 5.06 -10.53
CA ALA A 60 -2.11 4.41 -10.14
C ALA A 60 -1.99 3.90 -8.69
N SER A 61 -3.04 4.09 -7.91
CA SER A 61 -3.09 3.69 -6.49
C SER A 61 -4.38 2.99 -6.15
N VAL A 62 -4.31 2.12 -5.15
CA VAL A 62 -5.48 1.64 -4.43
C VAL A 62 -5.25 1.80 -2.93
N LYS A 63 -6.25 2.35 -2.23
CA LYS A 63 -6.14 2.71 -0.82
C LYS A 63 -7.34 2.27 -0.01
N ASN A 64 -7.13 1.88 1.24
CA ASN A 64 -8.15 1.47 2.19
C ASN A 64 -8.28 2.54 3.29
N LEU A 65 -9.52 2.84 3.67
CA LEU A 65 -9.87 3.86 4.68
C LEU A 65 -10.41 3.26 5.99
N ASN A 66 -10.16 1.98 6.24
CA ASN A 66 -10.48 1.37 7.53
C ASN A 66 -9.41 1.78 8.54
N PRO A 67 -9.80 2.32 9.71
CA PRO A 67 -8.85 2.67 10.75
C PRO A 67 -8.21 1.41 11.32
N LEU A 68 -6.93 1.51 11.68
CA LEU A 68 -6.15 0.44 12.29
C LEU A 68 -5.45 0.97 13.55
N ASN A 69 -5.47 0.15 14.59
CA ASN A 69 -4.59 0.31 15.74
C ASN A 69 -3.57 -0.83 15.71
N LEU A 70 -2.34 -0.49 15.35
CA LEU A 70 -1.20 -1.39 15.27
C LEU A 70 -0.19 -1.12 16.39
N SER A 71 -0.64 -0.58 17.53
CA SER A 71 0.20 -0.45 18.72
C SER A 71 0.72 -1.82 19.16
N GLY A 72 2.03 -1.94 19.38
CA GLY A 72 2.67 -3.20 19.77
C GLY A 72 3.16 -4.06 18.60
N TYR A 73 2.82 -3.70 17.37
CA TYR A 73 3.39 -4.31 16.17
C TYR A 73 4.59 -3.52 15.67
N SER A 74 5.45 -4.14 14.86
CA SER A 74 6.70 -3.55 14.38
C SER A 74 6.82 -3.49 12.85
N GLU A 75 6.00 -4.24 12.13
CA GLU A 75 6.06 -4.31 10.67
C GLU A 75 4.69 -4.63 10.04
N PHE A 76 4.50 -4.17 8.80
CA PHE A 76 3.56 -4.82 7.91
C PHE A 76 4.22 -6.05 7.29
N TRP A 77 3.44 -7.08 7.06
CA TRP A 77 3.87 -8.26 6.34
C TRP A 77 2.89 -8.54 5.19
N LEU A 78 3.42 -8.72 3.98
CA LEU A 78 2.61 -8.90 2.78
C LEU A 78 3.02 -10.18 2.07
N ARG A 79 2.03 -10.92 1.57
CA ARG A 79 2.24 -11.99 0.58
C ARG A 79 1.62 -11.59 -0.74
N LEU A 80 2.44 -11.54 -1.79
CA LEU A 80 2.05 -11.00 -3.09
C LEU A 80 2.68 -11.75 -4.26
N LEU A 81 2.05 -11.69 -5.43
CA LEU A 81 2.58 -12.15 -6.71
C LEU A 81 2.97 -10.94 -7.55
N GLY A 82 4.26 -10.84 -7.84
CA GLY A 82 4.88 -9.72 -8.56
C GLY A 82 4.72 -9.77 -10.08
N ASP A 83 4.87 -8.62 -10.72
CA ASP A 83 4.96 -8.47 -12.19
C ASP A 83 6.31 -7.92 -12.65
N GLY A 84 7.27 -7.73 -11.73
CA GLY A 84 8.55 -7.10 -12.03
C GLY A 84 8.56 -5.58 -11.90
N SER A 85 7.42 -4.96 -11.59
CA SER A 85 7.35 -3.51 -11.31
C SER A 85 7.75 -3.20 -9.87
N ARG A 86 8.15 -1.95 -9.66
CA ARG A 86 8.36 -1.38 -8.33
C ARG A 86 7.06 -0.79 -7.79
N TYR A 87 6.74 -1.12 -6.55
CA TYR A 87 5.57 -0.58 -5.86
C TYR A 87 5.99 0.18 -4.60
N SER A 88 5.03 0.91 -4.05
CA SER A 88 5.16 1.59 -2.78
C SER A 88 3.99 1.20 -1.89
N PHE A 89 4.30 0.80 -0.66
CA PHE A 89 3.31 0.69 0.41
C PHE A 89 3.33 1.97 1.24
N ARG A 90 2.15 2.47 1.60
CA ARG A 90 2.01 3.77 2.24
C ARG A 90 0.92 3.74 3.29
N PHE A 91 1.04 4.59 4.31
CA PHE A 91 -0.06 4.81 5.24
C PHE A 91 -0.05 6.24 5.80
N ARG A 92 -1.19 6.66 6.36
CA ARG A 92 -1.35 7.90 7.12
C ARG A 92 -1.86 7.61 8.51
N THR A 93 -1.45 8.48 9.43
CA THR A 93 -1.98 8.56 10.79
C THR A 93 -2.78 9.84 10.96
N GLU A 94 -3.62 9.90 11.99
CA GLU A 94 -4.37 11.12 12.36
C GLU A 94 -3.55 12.01 13.31
N ASN A 95 -3.91 13.29 13.36
CA ASN A 95 -3.56 14.24 14.41
C ASN A 95 -4.79 15.04 14.79
N ASP A 96 -5.18 15.02 16.06
CA ASP A 96 -6.38 15.70 16.57
C ASP A 96 -7.68 15.39 15.78
N GLY A 97 -7.77 14.18 15.21
CA GLY A 97 -8.92 13.73 14.41
C GLY A 97 -8.86 14.10 12.93
N ASP A 98 -7.81 14.79 12.47
CA ASP A 98 -7.57 15.09 11.05
C ASP A 98 -6.41 14.24 10.49
N PRO A 99 -6.53 13.69 9.27
CA PRO A 99 -5.42 13.01 8.62
C PRO A 99 -4.24 13.97 8.37
N HIS A 100 -3.02 13.53 8.67
CA HIS A 100 -1.81 14.27 8.30
C HIS A 100 -1.76 14.56 6.80
N TYR A 101 -1.15 15.68 6.41
CA TYR A 101 -1.01 16.04 5.00
C TYR A 101 0.05 15.19 4.27
N TRP A 102 0.97 14.56 5.00
CA TRP A 102 1.99 13.64 4.48
C TRP A 102 1.57 12.18 4.64
N VAL A 103 2.31 11.29 3.97
CA VAL A 103 2.19 9.82 4.11
C VAL A 103 3.51 9.26 4.59
N TYR A 104 3.49 8.15 5.31
CA TYR A 104 4.65 7.31 5.53
C TYR A 104 4.75 6.34 4.36
N GLU A 105 5.90 6.25 3.71
CA GLU A 105 6.13 5.50 2.47
C GLU A 105 7.33 4.56 2.62
N ILE A 106 7.16 3.33 2.15
CA ILE A 106 8.25 2.40 1.83
C ILE A 106 8.08 1.92 0.40
N ARG A 107 9.19 1.59 -0.27
CA ARG A 107 9.20 1.06 -1.64
C ARG A 107 9.76 -0.36 -1.65
N PHE A 108 9.22 -1.19 -2.52
CA PHE A 108 9.67 -2.56 -2.70
C PHE A 108 9.65 -2.95 -4.18
N GLU A 109 10.61 -3.78 -4.56
CA GLU A 109 10.70 -4.37 -5.89
C GLU A 109 9.92 -5.68 -5.94
N THR A 110 9.44 -6.06 -7.12
CA THR A 110 8.84 -7.37 -7.35
C THR A 110 9.57 -8.11 -8.45
N GLU A 111 9.38 -9.42 -8.52
CA GLU A 111 9.88 -10.26 -9.61
C GLU A 111 8.69 -10.76 -10.45
N PRO A 112 8.82 -10.82 -11.79
CA PRO A 112 7.74 -11.29 -12.65
C PRO A 112 7.28 -12.70 -12.28
N ASP A 113 5.98 -12.87 -12.11
CA ASP A 113 5.30 -14.15 -11.87
C ASP A 113 5.83 -14.92 -10.64
N LYS A 114 6.37 -14.20 -9.65
CA LYS A 114 6.92 -14.79 -8.42
C LYS A 114 6.16 -14.37 -7.18
N TRP A 115 5.77 -15.36 -6.37
CA TRP A 115 5.25 -15.14 -5.03
C TRP A 115 6.38 -14.69 -4.09
N LEU A 116 6.13 -13.60 -3.37
CA LEU A 116 7.03 -13.00 -2.41
C LEU A 116 6.30 -12.81 -1.08
N GLU A 117 7.02 -13.03 0.01
CA GLU A 117 6.62 -12.59 1.35
C GLU A 117 7.60 -11.50 1.78
N ILE A 118 7.10 -10.27 1.94
CA ILE A 118 7.93 -9.10 2.23
C ILE A 118 7.54 -8.51 3.59
N SER A 119 8.53 -8.31 4.45
CA SER A 119 8.39 -7.51 5.67
C SER A 119 8.67 -6.05 5.31
N LEU A 120 7.85 -5.17 5.87
CA LEU A 120 7.96 -3.73 5.76
C LEU A 120 8.03 -3.15 7.19
N PRO A 121 9.22 -3.04 7.79
CA PRO A 121 9.39 -2.54 9.15
C PRO A 121 8.93 -1.08 9.26
N PHE A 122 8.16 -0.73 10.29
CA PHE A 122 7.68 0.64 10.48
C PHE A 122 8.80 1.66 10.59
N THR A 123 9.98 1.24 11.05
CA THR A 123 11.20 2.07 11.15
C THR A 123 11.82 2.43 9.80
N GLU A 124 11.47 1.74 8.72
CA GLU A 124 11.99 2.00 7.37
C GLU A 124 11.07 2.90 6.54
N PHE A 125 9.86 3.21 7.04
CA PHE A 125 8.97 4.13 6.36
C PHE A 125 9.46 5.56 6.49
N ILE A 126 9.54 6.26 5.36
CA ILE A 126 9.91 7.66 5.30
C ILE A 126 8.68 8.56 5.09
N PRO A 127 8.64 9.74 5.73
CA PRO A 127 7.57 10.70 5.53
C PRO A 127 7.70 11.37 4.15
N VAL A 128 6.64 11.37 3.37
CA VAL A 128 6.59 11.89 2.00
C VAL A 128 5.36 12.78 1.80
N TYR A 129 5.56 13.93 1.14
CA TYR A 129 4.48 14.77 0.64
C TYR A 129 4.65 15.02 -0.86
N ARG A 130 3.65 14.60 -1.65
CA ARG A 130 3.65 14.74 -3.12
C ARG A 130 4.95 14.26 -3.77
N GLY A 131 5.45 13.10 -3.33
CA GLY A 131 6.66 12.47 -3.86
C GLY A 131 7.99 13.05 -3.33
N LYS A 132 7.96 14.03 -2.42
CA LYS A 132 9.15 14.59 -1.78
C LYS A 132 9.26 14.10 -0.35
N ALA A 133 10.44 13.60 0.03
CA ALA A 133 10.74 13.28 1.42
C ALA A 133 10.69 14.55 2.29
N LEU A 134 10.18 14.42 3.50
CA LEU A 134 10.15 15.48 4.50
C LEU A 134 11.21 15.23 5.57
N ALA A 135 11.82 16.30 6.07
CA ALA A 135 12.69 16.26 7.24
C ALA A 135 11.87 16.55 8.51
N ASP A 136 12.40 16.11 9.66
CA ASP A 136 11.90 16.49 10.99
C ASP A 136 10.43 16.12 11.27
N ILE A 137 9.91 15.08 10.61
CA ILE A 137 8.59 14.53 10.89
C ILE A 137 8.72 13.43 11.96
N PRO A 138 7.85 13.40 12.98
CA PRO A 138 7.89 12.38 14.01
C PRO A 138 7.65 10.98 13.45
N PRO A 139 8.07 9.92 14.18
CA PRO A 139 7.65 8.56 13.88
C PRO A 139 6.12 8.44 13.82
N PRO A 140 5.58 7.49 13.03
CA PRO A 140 4.15 7.30 12.91
C PRO A 140 3.51 6.91 14.24
N ASP A 141 2.37 7.52 14.59
CA ASP A 141 1.49 7.02 15.65
C ASP A 141 0.70 5.81 15.15
N LEU A 142 1.16 4.62 15.52
CA LEU A 142 0.56 3.36 15.09
C LEU A 142 -0.81 3.08 15.72
N SER A 143 -1.23 3.87 16.72
CA SER A 143 -2.55 3.72 17.34
C SER A 143 -3.68 4.33 16.51
N SER A 144 -3.35 5.18 15.53
CA SER A 144 -4.28 6.05 14.81
C SER A 144 -4.10 6.02 13.29
N ILE A 145 -3.77 4.87 12.71
CA ILE A 145 -3.67 4.72 11.25
C ILE A 145 -5.08 4.85 10.63
N CYS A 146 -5.25 5.78 9.70
CA CYS A 146 -6.55 6.08 9.08
C CYS A 146 -6.63 5.73 7.59
N GLU A 147 -5.48 5.53 6.93
CA GLU A 147 -5.41 5.12 5.53
C GLU A 147 -4.16 4.27 5.31
N TYR A 148 -4.27 3.23 4.49
CA TYR A 148 -3.11 2.54 3.91
C TYR A 148 -3.33 2.28 2.42
N ALA A 149 -2.25 2.22 1.63
CA ALA A 149 -2.33 2.21 0.18
C ALA A 149 -1.15 1.47 -0.46
N ILE A 150 -1.42 0.96 -1.66
CA ILE A 150 -0.41 0.52 -2.62
C ILE A 150 -0.41 1.51 -3.79
N LEU A 151 0.79 1.88 -4.25
CA LEU A 151 0.99 2.79 -5.38
C LEU A 151 2.02 2.20 -6.35
N ILE A 152 1.71 2.25 -7.64
CA ILE A 152 2.71 2.21 -8.70
C ILE A 152 2.91 3.63 -9.25
N SER A 153 4.18 4.07 -9.34
CA SER A 153 4.54 5.41 -9.80
C SER A 153 6.01 5.46 -10.27
N ASP A 154 6.66 6.62 -10.20
CA ASP A 154 8.09 6.82 -10.47
C ASP A 154 8.51 6.51 -11.91
N LYS A 155 7.77 7.11 -12.86
CA LYS A 155 8.00 7.06 -14.32
C LYS A 155 7.94 5.65 -14.93
N GLN A 156 7.34 4.69 -14.24
CA GLN A 156 6.99 3.39 -14.80
C GLN A 156 5.76 3.54 -15.70
N GLU A 157 5.89 3.21 -16.99
CA GLU A 157 4.79 3.28 -17.96
C GLU A 157 4.45 1.88 -18.48
N GLY A 158 3.16 1.61 -18.68
CA GLY A 158 2.71 0.34 -19.24
C GLY A 158 1.73 -0.42 -18.34
N PRO A 159 1.37 -1.65 -18.74
CA PRO A 159 0.51 -2.50 -17.95
C PRO A 159 1.21 -2.92 -16.66
N PHE A 160 0.43 -3.07 -15.58
CA PHE A 160 0.90 -3.60 -14.31
C PHE A 160 -0.17 -4.51 -13.70
N ARG A 161 0.27 -5.41 -12.83
CA ARG A 161 -0.58 -6.36 -12.14
C ARG A 161 0.11 -6.90 -10.88
N LEU A 162 -0.44 -6.58 -9.72
CA LEU A 162 0.00 -7.09 -8.42
C LEU A 162 -1.12 -7.93 -7.82
N GLU A 163 -0.89 -9.22 -7.57
CA GLU A 163 -1.79 -9.99 -6.71
C GLU A 163 -1.32 -9.94 -5.27
N ILE A 164 -2.27 -9.92 -4.33
CA ILE A 164 -2.02 -9.85 -2.91
C ILE A 164 -2.92 -10.89 -2.26
N ASP A 165 -2.30 -11.85 -1.58
CA ASP A 165 -3.01 -12.85 -0.80
C ASP A 165 -3.47 -12.24 0.52
N TRP A 166 -2.53 -11.66 1.28
CA TRP A 166 -2.84 -10.99 2.54
C TRP A 166 -1.91 -9.84 2.86
N ILE A 167 -2.42 -8.97 3.72
CA ILE A 167 -1.67 -7.96 4.46
C ILE A 167 -1.89 -8.23 5.94
N LYS A 168 -0.81 -8.33 6.70
CA LYS A 168 -0.78 -8.57 8.15
C LYS A 168 0.05 -7.51 8.86
N ALA A 169 -0.10 -7.43 10.17
CA ALA A 169 0.90 -6.85 11.05
C ALA A 169 1.55 -7.95 11.88
N SER A 170 2.86 -7.83 12.16
CA SER A 170 3.59 -8.74 13.05
C SER A 170 4.28 -7.97 14.17
N ALA A 171 4.27 -8.54 15.36
CA ALA A 171 5.12 -8.09 16.46
C ALA A 171 6.57 -8.58 16.26
N SER A 172 7.52 -7.88 16.89
CA SER A 172 8.95 -8.26 16.95
C SER A 172 9.23 -9.44 17.89
#